data_AF-A0A9P4YM08-F1
#
_entry.id   AF-A0A9P4YM08-F1
#
_cell.length_a   1.000
_cell.length_b   1.000
_cell.length_c   1.000
_cell.angle_alpha   90.00
_cell.angle_beta   90.00
_cell.angle_gamma   90.00
#
_symmetry.space_group_name_H-M   'P 1'
#
loop_
_entity.id
_entity.type
_entity.pdbx_description
1 polymer ?
#
loop_
_entity_poly.entity_id
_entity_poly.type
_entity_poly.pdbx_seq_one_letter_code
_entity_poly.pdbx_strand_id
1 'polypeptide(L)'
;MVFVAVDDPEASTQIWKLCREQRIPANIADVPSECDFYFGSVHRDGPLQVMVSTNGNGPKLASIIRKKIADSLPGNAGAAIVNVGVLRKKLRAAAPAPNQGPKRMNWISRICDTWSLDELVSMTEEDMDNLLQHYEVGKVPTFEQVRLKQGDNIAPFDGSMGWSS
;
A
#
# COMPACT_ATOMS: atom_id res chain seq x y z
N MET A 1 17.61 8.40 -18.00
CA MET A 1 18.15 7.08 -17.65
C MET A 1 18.33 6.31 -18.94
N VAL A 2 19.45 5.61 -19.10
CA VAL A 2 19.82 4.86 -20.31
C VAL A 2 20.06 3.39 -19.95
N PHE A 3 19.60 2.48 -20.80
CA PHE A 3 19.89 1.06 -20.72
C PHE A 3 20.72 0.67 -21.93
N VAL A 4 21.83 0.00 -21.70
CA VAL A 4 22.75 -0.43 -22.77
C VAL A 4 22.84 -1.94 -22.74
N ALA A 5 22.37 -2.59 -23.80
CA ALA A 5 22.38 -4.03 -23.99
C ALA A 5 22.78 -4.36 -25.43
N VAL A 6 23.93 -3.80 -25.85
CA VAL A 6 24.51 -4.06 -27.18
C VAL A 6 25.69 -5.03 -27.01
N ASP A 7 25.94 -5.84 -28.03
CA ASP A 7 26.97 -6.90 -27.99
C ASP A 7 28.41 -6.37 -28.14
N ASP A 8 28.59 -5.06 -28.33
CA ASP A 8 29.87 -4.39 -28.44
C ASP A 8 30.26 -3.75 -27.09
N PRO A 9 31.27 -4.29 -26.37
CA PRO A 9 31.72 -3.73 -25.10
C PRO A 9 32.31 -2.33 -25.24
N GLU A 10 33.02 -2.04 -26.33
CA GLU A 10 33.67 -0.75 -26.53
C GLU A 10 32.62 0.34 -26.76
N ALA A 11 31.62 0.06 -27.60
CA ALA A 11 30.47 0.94 -27.78
C ALA A 11 29.69 1.11 -26.46
N SER A 12 29.51 0.05 -25.68
CA SER A 12 28.82 0.11 -24.39
C SER A 12 29.52 1.05 -23.40
N THR A 13 30.84 0.92 -23.26
CA THR A 13 31.66 1.79 -22.40
C THR A 13 31.66 3.24 -22.91
N GLN A 14 31.66 3.46 -24.23
CA GLN A 14 31.55 4.82 -24.80
C GLN A 14 30.21 5.47 -24.44
N ILE A 15 29.09 4.73 -24.55
CA ILE A 15 27.78 5.21 -24.15
C ILE A 15 27.75 5.52 -22.65
N TRP A 16 28.34 4.65 -21.81
CA TRP A 16 28.44 4.88 -20.35
C TRP A 16 29.21 6.17 -20.02
N LYS A 17 30.36 6.43 -20.67
CA LYS A 17 31.14 7.66 -20.48
C LYS A 17 30.34 8.91 -20.86
N LEU A 18 29.67 8.89 -22.01
CA LEU A 18 28.82 9.99 -22.46
C LEU A 18 27.67 10.25 -21.48
N CYS A 19 27.05 9.19 -20.96
CA CYS A 19 26.00 9.30 -19.95
C CYS A 19 26.53 9.92 -18.65
N ARG A 20 27.72 9.51 -18.18
CA ARG A 20 28.39 10.07 -17.00
C ARG A 20 28.68 11.57 -17.14
N GLU A 21 29.20 11.99 -18.29
CA GLU A 21 29.46 13.42 -18.58
C GLU A 21 28.18 14.25 -18.53
N GLN A 22 27.06 13.70 -19.01
CA GLN A 22 25.75 14.36 -18.99
C GLN A 22 24.96 14.16 -17.70
N ARG A 23 25.53 13.45 -16.71
CA ARG A 23 24.86 13.09 -15.44
C ARG A 23 23.55 12.33 -15.64
N ILE A 24 23.51 11.46 -16.65
CA ILE A 24 22.37 10.59 -16.93
C ILE A 24 22.69 9.20 -16.34
N PRO A 25 21.87 8.67 -15.41
CA PRO A 25 22.07 7.32 -14.89
C PRO A 25 22.02 6.28 -16.01
N ALA A 26 23.04 5.43 -16.08
CA ALA A 26 23.16 4.34 -17.05
C ALA A 26 23.26 2.98 -16.36
N ASN A 27 22.66 1.96 -16.97
CA ASN A 27 22.84 0.56 -16.60
C ASN A 27 23.28 -0.20 -17.85
N ILE A 28 24.49 -0.76 -17.78
CA ILE A 28 25.13 -1.51 -18.85
C ILE A 28 24.96 -2.98 -18.49
N ALA A 29 24.27 -3.73 -19.35
CA ALA A 29 23.99 -5.14 -19.12
C ALA A 29 25.29 -5.92 -18.87
N ASP A 30 25.28 -6.76 -17.83
CA ASP A 30 26.38 -7.65 -17.46
C ASP A 30 27.72 -6.97 -17.10
N VAL A 31 27.77 -5.64 -16.95
CA VAL A 31 28.97 -4.90 -16.54
C VAL A 31 28.71 -4.09 -15.26
N PRO A 32 28.80 -4.72 -14.06
CA PRO A 32 28.50 -4.06 -12.79
C PRO A 32 29.33 -2.80 -12.49
N SER A 33 30.59 -2.76 -12.94
CA SER A 33 31.46 -1.59 -12.79
C SER A 33 31.00 -0.38 -13.59
N GLU A 34 30.15 -0.58 -14.61
CA GLU A 34 29.61 0.45 -15.50
C GLU A 34 28.09 0.60 -15.31
N CYS A 35 27.60 0.38 -14.09
CA CYS A 35 26.19 0.58 -13.72
C CYS A 35 26.05 1.61 -12.59
N ASP A 36 25.20 2.61 -12.79
CA ASP A 36 24.82 3.56 -11.74
C ASP A 36 23.71 3.01 -10.83
N PHE A 37 22.98 1.98 -11.28
CA PHE A 37 21.90 1.35 -10.53
C PHE A 37 21.71 -0.11 -10.96
N TYR A 38 21.01 -0.88 -10.13
CA TYR A 38 20.71 -2.30 -10.36
C TYR A 38 19.21 -2.55 -10.31
N PHE A 39 18.77 -3.53 -11.10
CA PHE A 39 17.43 -4.09 -10.93
C PHE A 39 17.35 -4.95 -9.67
N GLY A 40 16.29 -4.72 -8.90
CA GLY A 40 15.93 -5.58 -7.79
C GLY A 40 14.89 -6.63 -8.17
N SER A 41 14.70 -7.58 -7.27
CA SER A 41 13.58 -8.51 -7.30
C SER A 41 12.32 -7.78 -6.81
N VAL A 42 11.33 -7.58 -7.69
CA VAL A 42 10.14 -6.77 -7.39
C VAL A 42 8.88 -7.64 -7.26
N HIS A 43 8.12 -7.45 -6.19
CA HIS A 43 6.73 -7.90 -6.06
C HIS A 43 5.79 -6.72 -6.30
N ARG A 44 4.71 -6.96 -7.05
CA ARG A 44 3.68 -5.96 -7.36
C ARG A 44 2.31 -6.54 -7.08
N ASP A 45 1.48 -5.74 -6.43
CA ASP A 45 0.07 -6.02 -6.19
C ASP A 45 -0.71 -4.69 -6.22
N GLY A 46 -1.38 -4.41 -7.35
CA GLY A 46 -2.00 -3.11 -7.61
C GLY A 46 -1.01 -1.94 -7.36
N PRO A 47 -1.33 -0.97 -6.48
CA PRO A 47 -0.43 0.13 -6.14
C PRO A 47 0.72 -0.25 -5.20
N LEU A 48 0.75 -1.45 -4.62
CA LEU A 48 1.83 -1.91 -3.76
C LEU A 48 3.02 -2.36 -4.61
N GLN A 49 4.21 -1.87 -4.27
CA GLN A 49 5.47 -2.32 -4.85
C GLN A 49 6.49 -2.58 -3.74
N VAL A 50 7.06 -3.78 -3.73
CA VAL A 50 8.15 -4.16 -2.81
C VAL A 50 9.34 -4.61 -3.64
N MET A 51 10.46 -3.91 -3.50
CA MET A 51 11.72 -4.26 -4.18
C MET A 51 12.74 -4.78 -3.16
N VAL A 52 13.36 -5.92 -3.49
CA VAL A 52 14.50 -6.47 -2.75
C VAL A 52 15.74 -6.39 -3.63
N SER A 53 16.78 -5.72 -3.14
CA SER A 53 18.10 -5.66 -3.77
C SER A 53 19.14 -6.35 -2.87
N THR A 54 20.11 -7.00 -3.49
CA THR A 54 21.29 -7.59 -2.82
C THR A 54 22.58 -6.88 -3.24
N ASN A 55 22.49 -5.71 -3.87
CA ASN A 55 23.62 -4.98 -4.44
C ASN A 55 24.49 -5.87 -5.34
N GLY A 56 23.84 -6.68 -6.18
CA GLY A 56 24.51 -7.61 -7.10
C GLY A 56 24.94 -8.95 -6.49
N ASN A 57 24.94 -9.11 -5.16
CA ASN A 57 25.50 -10.29 -4.47
C ASN A 57 24.59 -11.54 -4.44
N GLY A 58 23.76 -11.75 -5.45
CA GLY A 58 22.93 -12.95 -5.57
C GLY A 58 21.48 -12.66 -5.97
N PRO A 59 21.17 -12.69 -7.28
CA PRO A 59 19.82 -12.49 -7.79
C PRO A 59 18.82 -13.52 -7.24
N LYS A 60 19.28 -14.76 -7.03
CA LYS A 60 18.45 -15.85 -6.50
C LYS A 60 18.00 -15.57 -5.06
N LEU A 61 18.89 -15.06 -4.21
CA LEU A 61 18.56 -14.73 -2.82
C LEU A 61 17.55 -13.59 -2.75
N ALA A 62 17.72 -12.55 -3.58
CA ALA A 62 16.75 -11.46 -3.70
C ALA A 62 15.34 -11.99 -4.10
N SER A 63 15.28 -12.98 -4.99
CA SER A 63 14.01 -13.63 -5.35
C SER A 63 13.38 -14.41 -4.19
N ILE A 64 14.19 -15.13 -3.39
CA ILE A 64 13.69 -15.90 -2.25
C ILE A 64 13.15 -14.97 -1.17
N ILE A 65 13.88 -13.92 -0.81
CA ILE A 65 13.45 -12.95 0.21
C ILE A 65 12.19 -12.21 -0.25
N ARG A 66 12.14 -11.72 -1.50
CA ARG A 66 10.94 -11.10 -2.06
C ARG A 66 9.73 -12.02 -1.97
N LYS A 67 9.90 -13.31 -2.31
CA LYS A 67 8.80 -14.28 -2.20
C LYS A 67 8.34 -14.45 -0.75
N LYS A 68 9.26 -14.59 0.21
CA LYS A 68 8.89 -14.66 1.64
C LYS A 68 8.12 -13.43 2.12
N ILE A 69 8.50 -12.23 1.67
CA ILE A 69 7.77 -11.00 2.00
C ILE A 69 6.37 -11.04 1.36
N ALA A 70 6.27 -11.36 0.07
CA ALA A 70 4.98 -11.47 -0.62
C ALA A 70 4.05 -12.50 0.03
N ASP A 71 4.58 -13.66 0.41
CA ASP A 71 3.81 -14.74 1.06
C ASP A 71 3.35 -14.35 2.48
N SER A 72 3.96 -13.33 3.10
CA SER A 72 3.54 -12.80 4.41
C SER A 72 2.49 -11.70 4.34
N LEU A 73 2.20 -11.19 3.14
CA LEU A 73 1.16 -10.19 2.92
C LEU A 73 -0.19 -10.88 2.68
N PRO A 74 -1.31 -10.24 3.05
CA PRO A 74 -2.62 -10.75 2.68
C PRO A 74 -2.80 -10.74 1.17
N GLY A 75 -3.67 -11.61 0.66
CA GLY A 75 -4.05 -11.59 -0.74
C GLY A 75 -4.68 -10.24 -1.10
N ASN A 76 -4.27 -9.64 -2.23
CA ASN A 76 -4.73 -8.32 -2.67
C ASN A 76 -4.42 -7.20 -1.65
N ALA A 77 -3.24 -7.24 -1.01
CA ALA A 77 -2.71 -6.19 -0.15
C ALA A 77 -2.71 -4.80 -0.82
N GLY A 78 -2.64 -4.75 -2.15
CA GLY A 78 -2.82 -3.51 -2.92
C GLY A 78 -4.14 -2.79 -2.62
N ALA A 79 -5.20 -3.52 -2.30
CA ALA A 79 -6.51 -2.94 -1.95
C ALA A 79 -6.47 -2.10 -0.67
N ALA A 80 -5.67 -2.47 0.34
CA ALA A 80 -5.53 -1.67 1.56
C ALA A 80 -5.06 -0.24 1.26
N ILE A 81 -4.11 -0.08 0.33
CA ILE A 81 -3.60 1.23 -0.10
C ILE A 81 -4.70 2.04 -0.79
N VAL A 82 -5.49 1.39 -1.65
CA VAL A 82 -6.63 2.03 -2.33
C VAL A 82 -7.67 2.47 -1.30
N ASN A 83 -8.07 1.59 -0.40
CA ASN A 83 -9.09 1.83 0.63
C ASN A 83 -8.68 2.97 1.56
N VAL A 84 -7.44 2.97 2.07
CA VAL A 84 -6.90 4.08 2.88
C VAL A 84 -6.85 5.38 2.06
N GLY A 85 -6.54 5.29 0.76
CA GLY A 85 -6.60 6.42 -0.16
C GLY A 85 -8.00 7.04 -0.28
N VAL A 86 -9.04 6.20 -0.39
CA VAL A 86 -10.44 6.62 -0.41
C VAL A 86 -10.83 7.24 0.94
N LEU A 87 -10.52 6.58 2.05
CA LEU A 87 -10.78 7.09 3.40
C LEU A 87 -10.14 8.47 3.61
N ARG A 88 -8.89 8.67 3.16
CA ARG A 88 -8.21 9.98 3.22
C ARG A 88 -8.94 11.05 2.43
N LYS A 89 -9.54 10.72 1.28
CA LYS A 89 -10.35 11.66 0.49
C LYS A 89 -11.66 11.99 1.21
N LYS A 90 -12.38 10.99 1.71
CA LYS A 90 -13.62 11.19 2.49
C LYS A 90 -13.35 12.03 3.74
N LEU A 91 -12.27 11.76 4.47
CA LEU A 91 -11.87 12.54 5.64
C LEU A 91 -11.58 14.01 5.32
N ARG A 92 -10.93 14.29 4.18
CA ARG A 92 -10.70 15.67 3.73
C ARG A 92 -12.01 16.39 3.39
N ALA A 93 -12.98 15.68 2.81
CA ALA A 93 -14.30 16.25 2.53
C ALA A 93 -15.09 16.53 3.82
N ALA A 94 -15.05 15.62 4.79
CA ALA A 94 -15.73 15.76 6.08
C ALA A 94 -15.10 16.85 6.98
N ALA A 95 -13.79 17.01 6.93
CA ALA A 95 -13.05 18.01 7.71
C ALA A 95 -12.18 18.91 6.78
N PRO A 96 -12.78 19.85 6.04
CA PRO A 96 -12.10 20.59 4.97
C PRO A 96 -11.15 21.69 5.47
N ALA A 97 -11.26 22.11 6.73
CA ALA A 97 -10.49 23.22 7.26
C ALA A 97 -8.96 22.99 7.11
N PRO A 98 -8.18 23.99 6.65
CA PRO A 98 -6.75 23.83 6.38
C PRO A 98 -5.92 23.43 7.61
N ASN A 99 -6.31 23.94 8.80
CA ASN A 99 -5.63 23.65 10.06
C ASN A 99 -5.80 22.21 10.56
N GLN A 100 -6.71 21.42 9.97
CA GLN A 100 -6.95 20.03 10.35
C GLN A 100 -5.93 19.04 9.76
N GLY A 101 -4.98 19.52 8.93
CA GLY A 101 -3.96 18.68 8.29
C GLY A 101 -3.24 17.71 9.23
N PRO A 102 -2.61 18.19 10.32
CA PRO A 102 -1.95 17.33 11.30
C PRO A 102 -2.90 16.35 12.00
N LYS A 103 -4.11 16.79 12.40
CA LYS A 103 -5.13 15.94 13.04
C LYS A 103 -5.55 14.80 12.11
N ARG A 104 -5.84 15.09 10.83
CA ARG A 104 -6.18 14.08 9.82
C ARG A 104 -5.06 13.07 9.61
N MET A 105 -3.82 13.55 9.50
CA MET A 105 -2.65 12.68 9.30
C MET A 105 -2.49 11.71 10.48
N ASN A 106 -2.46 12.25 11.71
CA ASN A 106 -2.28 11.45 12.91
C ASN A 106 -3.40 10.40 13.07
N TRP A 107 -4.65 10.79 12.81
CA TRP A 107 -5.78 9.87 12.94
C TRP A 107 -5.73 8.74 11.92
N ILE A 108 -5.39 9.02 10.65
CA ILE A 108 -5.17 7.97 9.63
C ILE A 108 -4.01 7.05 10.01
N SER A 109 -2.88 7.60 10.49
CA SER A 109 -1.76 6.78 10.96
C SER A 109 -2.18 5.80 12.06
N ARG A 110 -2.95 6.28 13.04
CA ARG A 110 -3.45 5.43 14.13
C ARG A 110 -4.35 4.30 13.63
N ILE A 111 -5.15 4.51 12.58
CA ILE A 111 -5.93 3.44 11.96
C ILE A 111 -5.00 2.39 11.35
N CYS A 112 -4.00 2.81 10.57
CA CYS A 112 -3.03 1.91 9.97
C CYS A 112 -2.19 1.13 11.01
N ASP A 113 -1.97 1.72 12.19
CA ASP A 113 -1.22 1.08 13.28
C ASP A 113 -2.10 0.15 14.13
N THR A 114 -3.43 0.36 14.15
CA THR A 114 -4.37 -0.39 15.00
C THR A 114 -5.03 -1.54 14.25
N TRP A 115 -5.41 -1.32 12.99
CA TRP A 115 -6.05 -2.33 12.16
C TRP A 115 -4.99 -3.17 11.44
N SER A 116 -5.24 -4.48 11.37
CA SER A 116 -4.44 -5.41 10.59
C SER A 116 -4.56 -5.14 9.08
N LEU A 117 -3.60 -5.65 8.30
CA LEU A 117 -3.65 -5.51 6.84
C LEU A 117 -4.89 -6.19 6.24
N ASP A 118 -5.31 -7.34 6.75
CA ASP A 118 -6.53 -8.03 6.30
C ASP A 118 -7.79 -7.18 6.53
N GLU A 119 -7.89 -6.49 7.67
CA GLU A 119 -8.99 -5.56 7.96
C GLU A 119 -8.97 -4.35 7.01
N LEU A 120 -7.79 -3.79 6.75
CA LEU A 120 -7.64 -2.67 5.80
C LEU A 120 -7.96 -3.10 4.35
N VAL A 121 -7.62 -4.33 3.95
CA VAL A 121 -7.98 -4.92 2.66
C VAL A 121 -9.50 -5.09 2.54
N SER A 122 -10.15 -5.56 3.60
CA SER A 122 -11.59 -5.85 3.62
C SER A 122 -12.48 -4.65 3.97
N MET A 123 -11.91 -3.47 4.21
CA MET A 123 -12.62 -2.24 4.55
C MET A 123 -13.51 -1.76 3.38
N THR A 124 -14.80 -1.63 3.65
CA THR A 124 -15.81 -1.15 2.70
C THR A 124 -16.04 0.36 2.82
N GLU A 125 -16.78 0.96 1.87
CA GLU A 125 -17.16 2.38 1.99
C GLU A 125 -18.05 2.66 3.20
N GLU A 126 -18.93 1.73 3.56
CA GLU A 126 -19.78 1.85 4.75
C GLU A 126 -18.93 1.84 6.03
N ASP A 127 -17.94 0.94 6.11
CA ASP A 127 -16.97 0.93 7.21
C ASP A 127 -16.26 2.28 7.34
N MET A 128 -15.88 2.90 6.21
CA MET A 128 -15.23 4.22 6.21
C MET A 128 -16.18 5.30 6.74
N ASP A 129 -17.44 5.31 6.31
CA ASP A 129 -18.42 6.31 6.73
C ASP A 129 -18.73 6.18 8.23
N ASN A 130 -18.82 4.95 8.74
CA ASN A 130 -18.96 4.67 10.17
C ASN A 130 -17.73 5.09 10.97
N LEU A 131 -16.53 4.80 10.46
CA LEU A 131 -15.26 5.16 11.09
C LEU A 131 -15.11 6.69 11.19
N LEU A 132 -15.53 7.45 10.18
CA LEU A 132 -15.47 8.92 10.16
C LEU A 132 -16.29 9.58 11.27
N GLN A 133 -17.35 8.93 11.78
CA GLN A 133 -18.12 9.44 12.93
C GLN A 133 -17.28 9.61 14.20
N HIS A 134 -16.13 8.93 14.27
CA HIS A 134 -15.23 8.98 15.42
C HIS A 134 -14.09 10.00 15.28
N TYR A 135 -14.00 10.70 14.13
CA TYR A 135 -12.92 11.64 13.85
C TYR A 135 -12.90 12.84 14.81
N GLU A 136 -14.05 13.44 15.11
CA GLU A 136 -14.08 14.63 15.96
C GLU A 136 -13.59 14.35 17.38
N VAL A 137 -14.05 13.22 17.94
CA VAL A 137 -13.60 12.68 19.23
C VAL A 137 -12.13 12.27 19.20
N GLY A 138 -11.56 12.02 18.01
CA GLY A 138 -10.17 11.61 17.84
C GLY A 138 -9.90 10.18 18.33
N LYS A 139 -10.94 9.38 18.57
CA LYS A 139 -10.82 7.96 18.92
C LYS A 139 -10.78 7.13 17.63
N VAL A 140 -9.98 6.07 17.63
CA VAL A 140 -9.98 5.06 16.56
C VAL A 140 -10.65 3.81 17.13
N PRO A 141 -11.88 3.48 16.70
CA PRO A 141 -12.53 2.21 17.08
C PRO A 141 -11.81 1.01 16.44
N THR A 142 -12.01 -0.17 17.00
CA THR A 142 -11.58 -1.42 16.36
C THR A 142 -12.42 -1.70 15.11
N PHE A 143 -11.92 -2.53 14.19
CA PHE A 143 -12.66 -2.91 12.99
C PHE A 143 -14.03 -3.53 13.31
N GLU A 144 -14.06 -4.43 14.29
CA GLU A 144 -15.31 -5.05 14.77
C GLU A 144 -16.31 -4.01 15.31
N GLN A 145 -15.85 -3.02 16.07
CA GLN A 145 -16.73 -1.95 16.59
C GLN A 145 -17.35 -1.10 15.49
N VAL A 146 -16.63 -0.88 14.38
CA VAL A 146 -17.16 -0.17 13.21
C VAL A 146 -18.28 -0.96 12.54
N ARG A 147 -18.15 -2.29 12.49
CA ARG A 147 -19.14 -3.19 11.87
C ARG A 147 -20.31 -3.54 12.77
N LEU A 148 -20.12 -3.62 14.09
CA LEU A 148 -21.21 -3.94 15.03
C LEU A 148 -22.33 -2.89 15.04
N LYS A 149 -22.08 -1.65 14.60
CA LYS A 149 -23.15 -0.67 14.33
C LYS A 149 -24.15 -1.12 13.24
N GLN A 150 -23.87 -2.18 12.48
CA GLN A 150 -24.83 -2.85 11.59
C GLN A 150 -25.88 -3.70 12.35
N GLY A 151 -25.61 -4.10 13.60
CA GLY A 151 -26.40 -5.09 14.35
C GLY A 151 -27.65 -4.57 15.07
N ASP A 152 -27.81 -3.26 15.25
CA ASP A 152 -28.95 -2.69 16.01
C ASP A 152 -30.19 -2.37 15.14
N ASN A 153 -30.21 -2.81 13.88
CA ASN A 153 -31.41 -2.78 13.02
C ASN A 153 -32.17 -4.12 13.01
N ILE A 154 -32.15 -4.87 14.11
CA ILE A 154 -33.13 -5.92 14.35
C ILE A 154 -34.35 -5.22 14.97
N ALA A 155 -35.42 -5.06 14.17
CA ALA A 155 -36.72 -4.66 14.68
C ALA A 155 -37.04 -5.51 15.93
N PRO A 156 -37.52 -4.93 17.04
CA PRO A 156 -37.85 -5.71 18.22
C PRO A 156 -38.84 -6.80 17.80
N PHE A 157 -38.43 -8.05 17.96
CA PHE A 157 -39.31 -9.20 17.75
C PHE A 157 -40.48 -9.06 18.72
N ASP A 158 -41.66 -8.70 18.21
CA ASP A 158 -42.82 -8.31 19.03
C ASP A 158 -43.55 -9.47 19.71
N GLY A 159 -43.01 -10.69 19.61
CA GLY A 159 -43.50 -11.87 20.34
C GLY A 159 -44.93 -12.27 20.00
N SER A 160 -45.56 -11.69 18.98
CA SER A 160 -46.93 -12.03 18.60
C SER A 160 -46.97 -13.27 17.69
N MET A 161 -46.81 -14.46 18.28
CA MET A 161 -47.31 -15.68 17.63
C MET A 161 -48.84 -15.64 17.62
N GLY A 162 -49.41 -15.16 16.52
CA GLY A 162 -50.81 -15.36 16.20
C GLY A 162 -51.09 -16.84 15.97
N TRP A 163 -51.66 -17.50 16.97
CA TRP A 163 -52.34 -18.78 16.78
C TRP A 163 -53.81 -18.49 16.48
N SER A 164 -54.17 -18.63 15.22
CA SER A 164 -55.55 -18.77 14.79
C SER A 164 -55.96 -20.24 14.89
N SER A 165 -56.87 -20.55 15.80
CA SER A 165 -57.87 -21.63 15.72
C SER A 165 -58.95 -21.37 16.76
#